data_AF-A0A317VVJ4-F1
#
_entry.id   AF-A0A317VVJ4-F1
#
_cell.length_a   1.000
_cell.length_b   1.000
_cell.length_c   1.000
_cell.angle_alpha   90.00
_cell.angle_beta   90.00
_cell.angle_gamma   90.00
#
_symmetry.space_group_name_H-M   'P 1'
#
loop_
_entity.id
_entity.type
_entity.pdbx_description
1 polymer ?
#
loop_
_entity_poly.entity_id
_entity_poly.type
_entity_poly.pdbx_seq_one_letter_code
_entity_poly.pdbx_strand_id
1 'polypeptide(L)'
;MFDLVEKLRGVSCHEGVGKNNQKGFKYIQAVRIGDRIECSGQGGWDPTTGVFYRDINAQVDQSFKNVEPNLQNAGGKGWEQVFRVNSYHVPIFAHC
;
A
#
# COMPACT_ATOMS: atom_id res chain seq x y z
N MET A 1 -18.81 -5.19 -12.48
CA MET A 1 -18.38 -6.59 -12.74
C MET A 1 -16.94 -6.82 -12.28
N PHE A 2 -15.96 -6.03 -12.73
CA PHE A 2 -14.53 -6.18 -12.35
C PHE A 2 -14.28 -6.09 -10.83
N ASP A 3 -14.84 -5.09 -10.14
CA ASP A 3 -14.66 -4.90 -8.68
C ASP A 3 -15.12 -6.10 -7.82
N LEU A 4 -16.16 -6.83 -8.26
CA LEU A 4 -16.64 -8.01 -7.52
C LEU A 4 -15.70 -9.21 -7.71
N VAL A 5 -15.14 -9.38 -8.92
CA VAL A 5 -14.18 -10.43 -9.22
C VAL A 5 -12.85 -10.19 -8.49
N GLU A 6 -12.42 -8.95 -8.34
CA GLU A 6 -11.21 -8.60 -7.56
C GLU A 6 -11.37 -8.88 -6.08
N LYS A 7 -12.52 -8.50 -5.50
CA LYS A 7 -12.86 -8.87 -4.12
C LYS A 7 -12.91 -10.39 -3.92
N LEU A 8 -13.47 -11.14 -4.87
CA LEU A 8 -13.50 -12.61 -4.83
C LEU A 8 -12.11 -13.26 -4.99
N ARG A 9 -11.16 -12.56 -5.63
CA ARG A 9 -9.77 -13.01 -5.80
C ARG A 9 -8.84 -12.54 -4.67
N GLY A 10 -9.37 -11.84 -3.66
CA GLY A 10 -8.55 -11.29 -2.58
C GLY A 10 -7.62 -10.16 -3.03
N VAL A 11 -7.89 -9.55 -4.19
CA VAL A 11 -7.13 -8.44 -4.77
C VAL A 11 -7.70 -7.13 -4.21
N SER A 12 -6.85 -6.30 -3.60
CA SER A 12 -7.24 -4.98 -3.12
C SER A 12 -6.55 -3.87 -3.93
N CYS A 13 -7.38 -2.95 -4.43
CA CYS A 13 -7.00 -1.69 -5.04
C CYS A 13 -8.00 -0.63 -4.54
N HIS A 14 -7.65 0.08 -3.47
CA HIS A 14 -8.53 1.10 -2.91
C HIS A 14 -8.77 2.25 -3.90
N GLU A 15 -9.85 3.00 -3.69
CA GLU A 15 -10.16 4.19 -4.49
C GLU A 15 -9.01 5.22 -4.46
N GLY A 16 -8.98 6.11 -5.45
CA GLY A 16 -7.90 7.09 -5.60
C GLY A 16 -6.64 6.44 -6.17
N VAL A 17 -5.53 6.54 -5.44
CA VAL A 17 -4.21 6.10 -5.92
C VAL A 17 -4.19 4.61 -6.27
N GLY A 18 -4.89 3.75 -5.52
CA GLY A 18 -4.95 2.31 -5.77
C GLY A 18 -5.49 1.98 -7.17
N LYS A 19 -6.72 2.42 -7.48
CA LYS A 19 -7.32 2.22 -8.81
C LYS A 19 -6.59 2.96 -9.92
N ASN A 20 -6.03 4.15 -9.65
CA ASN A 20 -5.22 4.87 -10.63
C ASN A 20 -3.97 4.08 -11.03
N ASN A 21 -3.24 3.55 -10.04
CA ASN A 21 -2.04 2.74 -10.26
C ASN A 21 -2.37 1.39 -10.91
N GLN A 22 -3.51 0.78 -10.57
CA GLN A 22 -4.00 -0.42 -11.23
C GLN A 22 -4.27 -0.19 -12.72
N LYS A 23 -4.95 0.90 -13.07
CA LYS A 23 -5.24 1.22 -14.47
C LYS A 23 -3.97 1.55 -15.25
N GLY A 24 -3.13 2.44 -14.71
CA GLY A 24 -1.95 2.99 -15.36
C GLY A 24 -0.76 2.04 -15.41
N PHE A 25 -0.53 1.27 -14.35
CA PHE A 25 0.69 0.45 -14.18
C PHE A 25 0.42 -1.04 -13.97
N LYS A 26 -0.85 -1.47 -14.02
CA LYS A 26 -1.26 -2.85 -13.67
C LYS A 26 -0.80 -3.25 -12.27
N TYR A 27 -0.65 -2.26 -11.40
CA TYR A 27 -0.19 -2.41 -10.04
C TYR A 27 -1.34 -2.77 -9.11
N ILE A 28 -1.15 -3.79 -8.29
CA ILE A 28 -2.13 -4.23 -7.29
C ILE A 28 -1.62 -3.82 -5.91
N GLN A 29 -2.47 -3.22 -5.07
CA GLN A 29 -2.04 -2.70 -3.77
C GLN A 29 -1.79 -3.83 -2.76
N ALA A 30 -2.69 -4.80 -2.65
CA ALA A 30 -2.41 -6.05 -1.93
C ALA A 30 -3.16 -7.24 -2.54
N VAL A 31 -2.66 -8.44 -2.28
CA VAL A 31 -3.29 -9.71 -2.71
C VAL A 31 -3.35 -10.66 -1.52
N ARG A 32 -4.52 -11.25 -1.30
CA ARG A 32 -4.70 -12.36 -0.37
C ARG A 32 -4.53 -13.69 -1.10
N ILE A 33 -3.67 -14.55 -0.55
CA ILE A 33 -3.40 -15.90 -1.03
C ILE A 33 -3.57 -16.85 0.16
N GLY A 34 -4.76 -17.47 0.26
CA GLY A 34 -5.14 -18.25 1.44
C GLY A 34 -5.12 -17.39 2.71
N ASP A 35 -4.26 -17.76 3.65
CA ASP A 35 -4.11 -17.09 4.95
C ASP A 35 -3.05 -15.99 4.97
N ARG A 36 -2.35 -15.76 3.85
CA ARG A 36 -1.33 -14.72 3.71
C ARG A 36 -1.85 -13.55 2.89
N ILE A 37 -1.46 -12.34 3.28
CA ILE A 37 -1.61 -11.13 2.48
C ILE A 37 -0.22 -10.64 2.08
N GLU A 38 -0.04 -10.42 0.78
CA GLU A 38 1.14 -9.75 0.22
C GLU A 38 0.79 -8.30 -0.04
N CYS A 39 1.46 -7.40 0.67
CA CYS A 39 1.31 -5.96 0.54
C CYS A 39 2.38 -5.43 -0.42
N SER A 40 1.96 -4.74 -1.48
CA SER A 40 2.88 -4.06 -2.36
C SER A 40 3.45 -2.82 -1.66
N GLY A 41 4.62 -2.35 -2.13
CA GLY A 41 5.35 -1.25 -1.47
C GLY A 41 4.50 0.01 -1.32
N GLN A 42 4.33 0.46 -0.07
CA GLN A 42 3.64 1.71 0.26
C GLN A 42 4.67 2.84 0.44
N GLY A 43 4.32 4.04 0.01
CA GLY A 43 5.17 5.23 0.07
C GLY A 43 4.42 6.43 0.64
N GLY A 44 5.11 7.56 0.74
CA GLY A 44 4.62 8.77 1.39
C GLY A 44 3.62 9.59 0.57
N TRP A 45 2.74 8.95 -0.20
CA TRP A 45 1.64 9.61 -0.91
C TRP A 45 0.37 9.60 -0.07
N ASP A 46 -0.44 10.64 -0.19
CA ASP A 46 -1.82 10.61 0.30
C ASP A 46 -2.67 9.66 -0.56
N PRO A 47 -3.38 8.67 0.02
CA PRO A 47 -4.04 7.61 -0.74
C PRO A 47 -5.23 8.10 -1.58
N THR A 48 -5.79 9.28 -1.28
CA THR A 48 -6.93 9.87 -1.97
C THR A 48 -6.50 10.82 -3.07
N THR A 49 -5.59 11.73 -2.77
CA THR A 49 -5.14 12.82 -3.67
C THR A 49 -3.89 12.46 -4.47
N GLY A 50 -3.08 11.51 -4.01
CA GLY A 50 -1.81 11.14 -4.63
C GLY A 50 -0.67 12.15 -4.39
N VAL A 51 -0.88 13.16 -3.56
CA VAL A 51 0.15 14.15 -3.24
C VAL A 51 1.23 13.50 -2.38
N PHE A 52 2.49 13.66 -2.77
CA PHE A 52 3.65 13.21 -2.00
C PHE A 52 4.05 14.24 -0.95
N TYR A 53 4.29 13.78 0.27
CA TYR A 53 4.87 14.60 1.32
C TYR A 53 6.33 14.93 0.96
N ARG A 54 6.77 16.17 1.24
CA ARG A 54 8.16 16.59 0.94
C ARG A 54 9.14 16.24 2.05
N ASP A 55 8.69 16.34 3.29
CA ASP A 55 9.48 15.96 4.46
C ASP A 55 9.63 14.44 4.56
N ILE A 56 10.83 13.97 4.88
CA ILE A 56 11.14 12.53 4.89
C ILE A 56 10.46 11.80 6.04
N ASN A 57 10.37 12.41 7.23
CA ASN A 57 9.71 11.79 8.37
C ASN A 57 8.20 11.70 8.11
N ALA A 58 7.60 12.75 7.54
CA ALA A 58 6.21 12.72 7.13
C ALA A 58 5.94 11.67 6.03
N GLN A 59 6.88 11.46 5.09
CA GLN A 59 6.76 10.39 4.10
C GLN A 59 6.81 8.99 4.74
N VAL A 60 7.69 8.78 5.73
CA VAL A 60 7.76 7.52 6.48
C VAL A 60 6.47 7.30 7.26
N ASP A 61 6.01 8.29 8.03
CA ASP A 61 4.74 8.17 8.77
C ASP A 61 3.57 7.87 7.84
N GLN A 62 3.52 8.54 6.68
CA GLN A 62 2.47 8.31 5.70
C GLN A 62 2.56 6.93 5.04
N SER A 63 3.77 6.43 4.75
CA SER A 63 3.92 5.09 4.17
C SER A 63 3.42 4.00 5.13
N PHE A 64 3.71 4.13 6.44
CA PHE A 64 3.20 3.23 7.46
C PHE A 64 1.68 3.35 7.63
N LYS A 65 1.13 4.58 7.58
CA LYS A 65 -0.32 4.79 7.59
C LYS A 65 -1.02 4.16 6.40
N ASN A 66 -0.38 4.13 5.23
CA ASN A 66 -0.95 3.54 4.01
C ASN A 66 -1.02 2.00 4.07
N VAL A 67 -0.16 1.35 4.86
CA VAL A 67 -0.18 -0.12 5.02
C VAL A 67 -1.47 -0.61 5.69
N GLU A 68 -1.94 0.08 6.72
CA GLU A 68 -3.14 -0.31 7.49
C GLU A 68 -4.38 -0.51 6.61
N PRO A 69 -4.89 0.52 5.90
CA PRO A 69 -6.06 0.37 5.05
C PRO A 69 -5.77 -0.55 3.87
N ASN A 70 -4.53 -0.65 3.38
CA ASN A 70 -4.21 -1.57 2.30
C ASN A 70 -4.42 -3.05 2.72
N LEU A 71 -3.94 -3.42 3.91
CA LEU A 71 -4.14 -4.74 4.49
C LEU A 71 -5.61 -5.00 4.81
N GLN A 72 -6.31 -4.03 5.42
CA GLN A 72 -7.73 -4.16 5.73
C GLN A 72 -8.58 -4.37 4.47
N ASN A 73 -8.29 -3.65 3.39
CA ASN A 73 -8.99 -3.80 2.11
C ASN A 73 -8.76 -5.16 1.44
N ALA A 74 -7.67 -5.87 1.77
CA ALA A 74 -7.44 -7.26 1.37
C ALA A 74 -8.08 -8.29 2.35
N GLY A 75 -8.92 -7.84 3.28
CA GLY A 75 -9.58 -8.68 4.28
C GLY A 75 -8.70 -9.05 5.48
N GLY A 76 -7.61 -8.31 5.68
CA GLY A 76 -6.73 -8.45 6.83
C GLY A 76 -7.19 -7.65 8.04
N LYS A 77 -6.50 -7.84 9.17
CA LYS A 77 -6.75 -7.12 10.43
C LYS A 77 -5.86 -5.88 10.64
N GLY A 78 -5.11 -5.46 9.62
CA GLY A 78 -4.17 -4.35 9.74
C GLY A 78 -2.81 -4.76 10.30
N TRP A 79 -2.15 -3.85 11.02
CA TRP A 79 -0.80 -4.02 11.55
C TRP A 79 -0.63 -5.19 12.53
N GLU A 80 -1.67 -5.58 13.27
CA GLU A 80 -1.58 -6.64 14.28
C GLU A 80 -1.20 -8.03 13.73
N GLN A 81 -1.38 -8.25 12.42
CA GLN A 81 -1.03 -9.50 11.74
C GLN A 81 0.28 -9.40 10.95
N VAL A 82 0.97 -8.26 10.98
CA VAL A 82 2.21 -8.03 10.23
C VAL A 82 3.39 -8.62 11.00
N PHE A 83 4.04 -9.63 10.43
CA PHE A 83 5.19 -10.30 11.04
C PHE A 83 6.53 -9.96 10.36
N ARG A 84 6.52 -9.32 9.19
CA ARG A 84 7.73 -8.91 8.45
C ARG A 84 7.48 -7.63 7.68
N VAL A 85 8.46 -6.72 7.74
CA VAL A 85 8.51 -5.49 6.95
C VAL A 85 9.87 -5.42 6.25
N ASN A 86 9.87 -5.08 4.96
CA ASN A 86 11.08 -4.65 4.27
C ASN A 86 10.91 -3.15 3.99
N SER A 87 11.81 -2.31 4.51
CA SER A 87 11.79 -0.87 4.27
C SER A 87 12.92 -0.46 3.32
N TYR A 88 12.61 0.40 2.35
CA TYR A 88 13.55 0.91 1.35
C TYR A 88 13.60 2.44 1.47
N HIS A 89 14.79 3.01 1.64
CA HIS A 89 14.99 4.44 1.85
C HIS A 89 16.00 5.00 0.84
N VAL A 90 15.73 6.20 0.32
CA VAL A 90 16.64 6.99 -0.52
C VAL A 90 16.60 8.46 -0.12
N PRO A 91 17.72 9.21 -0.14
CA PRO A 91 19.11 8.75 -0.16
C PRO A 91 19.59 8.41 1.27
N ILE A 92 20.31 7.29 1.42
CA ILE A 92 20.94 6.89 2.71
C ILE A 92 22.16 7.79 3.05
N PHE A 93 22.59 8.64 2.11
CA PHE A 93 23.72 9.56 2.25
C PHE A 93 23.24 11.02 2.27
N ALA A 94 22.74 11.47 3.41
CA ALA A 94 22.75 12.89 3.75
C ALA A 94 23.75 13.04 4.89
N HIS A 95 24.82 13.81 4.64
CA HIS A 95 25.98 14.08 5.51
C HIS A 95 27.15 13.08 5.42
N CYS A 96 28.01 13.30 4.42
CA CYS A 96 29.46 13.32 4.63
C CYS A 96 29.89 14.79 4.59
#